data_AF-A0A1L9QMB6-F1
#
_entry.id   AF-A0A1L9QMB6-F1
#
_cell.length_a   1.000
_cell.length_b   1.000
_cell.length_c   1.000
_cell.angle_alpha   90.00
_cell.angle_beta   90.00
_cell.angle_gamma   90.00
#
_symmetry.space_group_name_H-M   'P 1'
#
loop_
_entity.id
_entity.type
_entity.pdbx_description
1 polymer ?
#
loop_
_entity_poly.entity_id
_entity_poly.type
_entity_poly.pdbx_seq_one_letter_code
_entity_poly.pdbx_strand_id
1 'polypeptide(L)'
;MVVNLVGHALAVCMGLSLGLIGGGGSVLALPVLMYVMGVETKSAIAMTLAIVGSVSLIGVMSHWRSGHVNLKAAAMFAPPAMVGSYLGAKIATQPMVSPTIQLMGFVAMMVTASILMIQKSHTQKSEETLKARQVSGLWQRFILIPLAGFSVGLVTGFVGIGGGFLVIPALVLLIQIPMKEAIGTSLLVISFQSVTGFWGYLSSQIPINLPLVFSFIVAASTGIILGSYLTQFVPGKQLEKGFGYFLLAIAVFIVVKS
;
A
#
# COMPACT_ATOMS: atom_id res chain seq x y z
N MET A 1 -9.89 25.57 12.57
CA MET A 1 -10.39 25.69 11.19
C MET A 1 -9.31 25.35 10.16
N VAL A 2 -8.14 26.01 10.20
CA VAL A 2 -7.02 25.75 9.25
C VAL A 2 -6.54 24.30 9.27
N VAL A 3 -6.32 23.70 10.45
CA VAL A 3 -5.86 22.31 10.58
C VAL A 3 -6.81 21.31 9.92
N ASN A 4 -8.13 21.49 10.07
CA ASN A 4 -9.12 20.62 9.43
C ASN A 4 -9.08 20.77 7.90
N LEU A 5 -8.94 21.99 7.39
CA LEU A 5 -8.86 22.23 5.94
C LEU A 5 -7.61 21.57 5.33
N VAL A 6 -6.46 21.73 5.99
CA VAL A 6 -5.19 21.11 5.58
C VAL A 6 -5.28 19.58 5.67
N GLY A 7 -5.87 19.04 6.74
CA GLY A 7 -6.09 17.60 6.91
C GLY A 7 -6.93 16.99 5.79
N HIS A 8 -8.03 17.64 5.40
CA HIS A 8 -8.89 17.16 4.31
C HIS A 8 -8.21 17.28 2.95
N ALA A 9 -7.46 18.36 2.69
CA ALA A 9 -6.66 18.49 1.47
C ALA A 9 -5.63 17.36 1.36
N LEU A 10 -4.93 17.05 2.46
CA LEU A 10 -4.00 15.93 2.52
C LEU A 10 -4.69 14.57 2.37
N ALA A 11 -5.91 14.40 2.88
CA ALA A 11 -6.71 13.21 2.66
C ALA A 11 -7.06 13.02 1.17
N VAL A 12 -7.39 14.10 0.45
CA VAL A 12 -7.58 14.07 -1.01
C VAL A 12 -6.27 13.68 -1.71
N CYS A 13 -5.14 14.30 -1.35
CA CYS A 13 -3.82 13.96 -1.92
C CYS A 13 -3.44 12.50 -1.66
N MET A 14 -3.69 12.00 -0.45
CA MET A 14 -3.48 10.60 -0.07
C MET A 14 -4.33 9.68 -0.94
N GLY A 15 -5.63 9.98 -1.11
CA GLY A 15 -6.52 9.22 -1.99
C GLY A 15 -6.08 9.25 -3.45
N LEU A 16 -5.68 10.43 -3.95
CA LEU A 16 -5.18 10.61 -5.32
C LEU A 16 -3.90 9.80 -5.55
N SER A 17 -2.97 9.83 -4.60
CA SER A 17 -1.80 8.95 -4.61
C SER A 17 -2.21 7.48 -4.55
N LEU A 18 -3.22 7.10 -3.75
CA LEU A 18 -3.70 5.73 -3.68
C LEU A 18 -4.27 5.26 -5.03
N GLY A 19 -4.95 6.14 -5.77
CA GLY A 19 -5.54 5.82 -7.07
C GLY A 19 -4.52 5.79 -8.21
N LEU A 20 -3.56 6.71 -8.19
CA LEU A 20 -2.50 6.84 -9.20
C LEU A 20 -1.50 5.72 -9.14
N ILE A 21 -0.95 5.47 -7.96
CA ILE A 21 0.19 4.57 -7.76
C ILE A 21 -0.13 3.40 -6.83
N GLY A 22 -1.38 3.23 -6.37
CA GLY A 22 -1.81 2.12 -5.51
C GLY A 22 -1.37 2.30 -4.04
N GLY A 23 -0.95 1.23 -3.39
CA GLY A 23 -0.50 1.21 -1.98
C GLY A 23 0.58 2.23 -1.54
N GLY A 24 1.12 3.06 -2.43
CA GLY A 24 1.95 4.21 -2.04
C GLY A 24 1.17 5.26 -1.25
N GLY A 25 -0.09 5.52 -1.60
CA GLY A 25 -0.91 6.53 -0.91
C GLY A 25 -1.17 6.21 0.57
N SER A 26 -1.22 4.92 0.95
CA SER A 26 -1.47 4.52 2.34
C SER A 26 -0.30 4.83 3.28
N VAL A 27 0.92 4.99 2.74
CA VAL A 27 2.09 5.40 3.52
C VAL A 27 1.91 6.81 4.08
N LEU A 28 1.15 7.67 3.40
CA LEU A 28 0.87 9.04 3.85
C LEU A 28 -0.21 9.10 4.93
N ALA A 29 -1.08 8.10 5.02
CA ALA A 29 -2.25 8.11 5.91
C ALA A 29 -1.85 8.27 7.38
N LEU A 30 -0.89 7.45 7.82
CA LEU A 30 -0.45 7.43 9.22
C LEU A 30 0.26 8.74 9.62
N PRO A 31 1.26 9.27 8.87
CA PRO A 31 1.85 10.58 9.14
C PRO A 31 0.84 11.73 9.14
N VAL A 32 -0.15 11.73 8.24
CA VAL A 32 -1.17 12.79 8.20
C VAL A 32 -2.02 12.76 9.47
N LEU A 33 -2.47 11.59 9.91
CA LEU A 33 -3.27 11.48 11.14
C LEU A 33 -2.47 11.84 12.40
N MET A 34 -1.21 11.40 12.50
CA MET A 34 -0.39 11.69 13.68
C MET A 34 0.11 13.13 13.71
N TYR A 35 0.77 13.59 12.65
CA TYR A 35 1.47 14.87 12.67
C TYR A 35 0.60 16.08 12.34
N VAL A 36 -0.46 15.90 11.53
CA VAL A 36 -1.33 17.00 11.14
C VAL A 36 -2.59 17.03 11.99
N MET A 37 -3.23 15.86 12.18
CA MET A 37 -4.45 15.77 13.00
C MET A 37 -4.19 15.58 14.49
N GLY A 38 -2.94 15.32 14.90
CA GLY A 38 -2.57 15.16 16.32
C GLY A 38 -3.16 13.92 16.97
N VAL A 39 -3.52 12.89 16.18
CA VAL A 39 -4.12 11.66 16.68
C VAL A 39 -3.04 10.77 17.30
N GLU A 40 -3.33 10.21 18.48
CA GLU A 40 -2.44 9.27 19.15
C GLU A 40 -2.13 8.04 18.27
N THR A 41 -0.88 7.56 18.28
CA THR A 41 -0.36 6.50 17.41
C THR A 41 -1.27 5.27 17.28
N LYS A 42 -1.75 4.72 18.40
CA LYS A 42 -2.62 3.53 18.40
C LYS A 42 -3.95 3.81 17.70
N SER A 43 -4.54 4.97 17.96
CA SER A 43 -5.78 5.41 17.33
C SER A 43 -5.56 5.73 15.84
N ALA A 44 -4.44 6.36 15.49
CA ALA A 44 -4.09 6.69 14.10
C ALA A 44 -3.92 5.44 13.23
N ILE A 45 -3.33 4.37 13.77
CA ILE A 45 -3.21 3.07 13.06
C ILE A 45 -4.59 2.48 12.81
N ALA A 46 -5.46 2.43 13.82
CA ALA A 46 -6.82 1.90 13.68
C ALA A 46 -7.66 2.72 12.68
N MET A 47 -7.60 4.05 12.76
CA MET A 47 -8.26 4.95 11.80
C MET A 47 -7.71 4.77 10.38
N THR A 48 -6.40 4.64 10.22
CA THR A 48 -5.76 4.40 8.92
C THR A 48 -6.28 3.12 8.27
N LEU A 49 -6.37 2.02 9.03
CA LEU A 49 -6.89 0.75 8.53
C LEU A 49 -8.35 0.90 8.04
N ALA A 50 -9.20 1.60 8.80
CA ALA A 50 -10.58 1.86 8.40
C ALA A 50 -10.67 2.74 7.15
N ILE A 51 -9.89 3.84 7.10
CA ILE A 51 -9.89 4.80 5.99
C ILE A 51 -9.33 4.13 4.73
N VAL A 52 -8.11 3.61 4.79
CA VAL A 52 -7.43 3.02 3.64
C VAL A 52 -8.18 1.81 3.13
N GLY A 53 -8.70 0.94 4.01
CA GLY A 53 -9.49 -0.23 3.59
C GLY A 53 -10.78 0.15 2.86
N SER A 54 -11.48 1.18 3.33
CA SER A 54 -12.71 1.66 2.71
C SER A 54 -12.42 2.35 1.36
N VAL A 55 -11.40 3.21 1.34
CA VAL A 55 -10.98 3.96 0.14
C VAL A 55 -10.42 3.01 -0.91
N SER A 56 -9.63 2.00 -0.50
CA SER A 56 -9.10 1.00 -1.42
C SER A 56 -10.21 0.17 -2.07
N LEU A 57 -11.28 -0.15 -1.34
CA LEU A 57 -12.43 -0.87 -1.90
C LEU A 57 -13.12 -0.06 -3.01
N ILE A 58 -13.27 1.25 -2.81
CA ILE A 58 -13.77 2.18 -3.84
C ILE A 58 -12.81 2.22 -5.05
N GLY A 59 -11.50 2.27 -4.80
CA GLY A 59 -10.48 2.24 -5.85
C GLY A 59 -10.48 0.95 -6.66
N VAL A 60 -10.67 -0.21 -6.01
CA VAL A 60 -10.81 -1.51 -6.69
C VAL A 60 -11.96 -1.45 -7.69
N MET A 61 -13.10 -0.87 -7.31
CA MET A 61 -14.24 -0.77 -8.22
C MET A 61 -13.91 0.05 -9.48
N SER A 62 -13.12 1.12 -9.35
CA SER A 62 -12.65 1.92 -10.49
C SER A 62 -11.71 1.11 -11.39
N HIS A 63 -10.71 0.44 -10.83
CA HIS A 63 -9.73 -0.35 -11.59
C HIS A 63 -10.31 -1.63 -12.19
N TRP A 64 -11.32 -2.21 -11.53
CA TRP A 64 -12.06 -3.36 -12.03
C TRP A 64 -12.78 -3.03 -13.34
N ARG A 65 -13.44 -1.87 -13.40
CA ARG A 65 -14.13 -1.40 -14.61
C ARG A 65 -13.17 -1.20 -15.79
N SER A 66 -11.91 -0.87 -15.51
CA SER A 66 -10.86 -0.74 -16.53
C SER A 66 -10.13 -2.05 -16.87
N GLY A 67 -10.52 -3.19 -16.27
CA GLY A 67 -9.90 -4.48 -16.54
C GLY A 67 -8.50 -4.68 -15.92
N HIS A 68 -8.09 -3.81 -14.99
CA HIS A 68 -6.74 -3.82 -14.39
C HIS A 68 -6.68 -4.57 -13.04
N VAL A 69 -7.52 -5.58 -12.83
CA VAL A 69 -7.54 -6.36 -11.58
C VAL A 69 -7.27 -7.82 -11.88
N ASN A 70 -6.13 -8.33 -11.41
CA ASN A 70 -5.76 -9.72 -11.56
C ASN A 70 -6.22 -10.53 -10.34
N LEU A 71 -7.45 -11.05 -10.42
CA LEU A 71 -8.08 -11.82 -9.34
C LEU A 71 -7.27 -13.04 -8.89
N LYS A 72 -6.63 -13.74 -9.84
CA LYS A 72 -5.82 -14.93 -9.53
C LYS A 72 -4.61 -14.55 -8.69
N ALA A 73 -3.89 -13.50 -9.09
CA ALA A 73 -2.77 -12.98 -8.32
C ALA A 73 -3.21 -12.50 -6.94
N ALA A 74 -4.31 -11.74 -6.85
CA ALA A 74 -4.87 -11.31 -5.57
C ALA A 74 -5.24 -12.48 -4.65
N ALA A 75 -5.92 -13.50 -5.15
CA ALA A 75 -6.34 -14.66 -4.38
C ALA A 75 -5.15 -15.49 -3.86
N MET A 76 -4.06 -15.57 -4.63
CA MET A 76 -2.85 -16.30 -4.23
C MET A 76 -1.94 -15.47 -3.30
N PHE A 77 -2.00 -14.14 -3.39
CA PHE A 77 -1.13 -13.24 -2.63
C PHE A 77 -1.74 -12.77 -1.31
N ALA A 78 -3.05 -12.46 -1.28
CA ALA A 78 -3.69 -11.85 -0.12
C ALA A 78 -3.69 -12.74 1.13
N PRO A 79 -4.13 -14.02 1.10
CA PRO A 79 -4.15 -14.86 2.30
C PRO A 79 -2.78 -15.02 2.97
N PRO A 80 -1.68 -15.39 2.26
CA PRO A 80 -0.38 -15.48 2.91
C PRO A 80 0.15 -14.13 3.37
N ALA A 81 -0.17 -13.03 2.66
CA ALA A 81 0.17 -11.69 3.11
C ALA A 81 -0.58 -11.27 4.38
N MET A 82 -1.83 -11.68 4.56
CA MET A 82 -2.61 -11.45 5.78
C MET A 82 -2.00 -12.23 6.96
N VAL A 83 -1.68 -13.52 6.75
CA VAL A 83 -1.00 -14.35 7.77
C VAL A 83 0.37 -13.78 8.12
N GLY A 84 1.17 -13.42 7.12
CA GLY A 84 2.46 -12.77 7.31
C GLY A 84 2.32 -11.48 8.11
N SER A 85 1.38 -10.59 7.74
CA SER A 85 1.16 -9.32 8.44
C SER A 85 0.76 -9.51 9.90
N TYR A 86 -0.08 -10.50 10.19
CA TYR A 86 -0.46 -10.81 11.56
C TYR A 86 0.75 -11.28 12.39
N LEU A 87 1.54 -12.21 11.85
CA LEU A 87 2.75 -12.71 12.52
C LEU A 87 3.81 -11.62 12.68
N GLY A 88 4.03 -10.80 11.65
CA GLY A 88 4.96 -9.67 11.68
C GLY A 88 4.57 -8.65 12.75
N ALA A 89 3.28 -8.31 12.85
CA ALA A 89 2.79 -7.41 13.89
C ALA A 89 3.00 -7.99 15.30
N LYS A 90 2.77 -9.30 15.48
CA LYS A 90 3.03 -9.98 16.75
C LYS A 90 4.52 -9.96 17.12
N ILE A 91 5.41 -10.19 16.15
CA ILE A 91 6.87 -10.10 16.36
C ILE A 91 7.28 -8.67 16.74
N ALA A 92 6.69 -7.65 16.10
CA ALA A 92 6.98 -6.25 16.41
C ALA A 92 6.60 -5.84 17.84
N THR A 93 5.65 -6.53 18.48
CA THR A 93 5.30 -6.29 19.89
C THR A 93 6.23 -6.97 20.90
N GLN A 94 7.20 -7.77 20.45
CA GLN A 94 8.15 -8.41 21.36
C GLN A 94 9.17 -7.41 21.93
N PRO A 95 9.54 -7.53 23.22
CA PRO A 95 10.39 -6.55 23.92
C PRO A 95 11.82 -6.42 23.38
N MET A 96 12.29 -7.34 22.51
CA MET A 96 13.59 -7.23 21.85
C MET A 96 13.60 -6.28 20.64
N VAL A 97 12.45 -5.83 20.16
CA VAL A 97 12.36 -4.99 18.95
C VAL A 97 12.32 -3.52 19.34
N SER A 98 13.46 -2.84 19.15
CA SER A 98 13.54 -1.38 19.33
C SER A 98 12.83 -0.64 18.18
N PRO A 99 12.10 0.46 18.46
CA PRO A 99 11.49 1.33 17.44
C PRO A 99 12.48 1.79 16.36
N THR A 100 13.75 1.99 16.72
CA THR A 100 14.82 2.37 15.79
C THR A 100 15.08 1.28 14.75
N ILE A 101 15.09 0.01 15.14
CA ILE A 101 15.33 -1.13 14.23
C ILE A 101 14.16 -1.27 13.24
N GLN A 102 12.93 -1.11 13.74
CA GLN A 102 11.72 -1.14 12.91
C GLN A 102 11.71 -0.01 11.87
N LEU A 103 12.11 1.20 12.28
CA LEU A 103 12.23 2.36 11.42
C LEU A 103 13.34 2.19 10.36
N MET A 104 14.53 1.72 10.76
CA MET A 104 15.64 1.46 9.83
C MET A 104 15.26 0.38 8.81
N GLY A 105 14.61 -0.70 9.24
CA GLY A 105 14.11 -1.74 8.34
C GLY A 105 13.08 -1.22 7.35
N PHE A 106 12.18 -0.35 7.80
CA PHE A 106 11.20 0.31 6.93
C PHE A 106 11.86 1.18 5.86
N VAL A 107 12.76 2.08 6.26
CA VAL A 107 13.49 2.96 5.34
C VAL A 107 14.30 2.13 4.33
N ALA A 108 15.02 1.09 4.79
CA ALA A 108 15.81 0.23 3.92
C ALA A 108 14.93 -0.46 2.85
N MET A 109 13.75 -0.94 3.22
CA MET A 109 12.80 -1.55 2.30
C MET A 109 12.21 -0.54 1.30
N MET A 110 11.89 0.68 1.74
CA MET A 110 11.43 1.74 0.85
C MET A 110 12.50 2.12 -0.18
N VAL A 111 13.75 2.28 0.26
CA VAL A 111 14.88 2.58 -0.61
C VAL A 111 15.14 1.43 -1.59
N THR A 112 15.10 0.19 -1.12
CA THR A 112 15.29 -1.00 -1.98
C THR A 112 14.18 -1.09 -3.02
N ALA A 113 12.91 -1.00 -2.61
CA ALA A 113 11.77 -1.01 -3.51
C ALA A 113 11.81 0.15 -4.52
N SER A 114 12.22 1.34 -4.07
CA SER A 114 12.42 2.53 -4.90
C SER A 114 13.46 2.29 -5.99
N ILE A 115 14.66 1.85 -5.60
CA ILE A 115 15.77 1.60 -6.53
C ILE A 115 15.36 0.54 -7.56
N LEU A 116 14.78 -0.57 -7.12
CA LEU A 116 14.36 -1.66 -8.00
C LEU A 116 13.29 -1.23 -9.01
N MET A 117 12.33 -0.37 -8.60
CA MET A 117 11.30 0.18 -9.47
C MET A 117 11.86 1.16 -10.51
N ILE A 118 12.77 2.05 -10.09
CA ILE A 118 13.41 3.03 -10.98
C ILE A 118 14.28 2.31 -12.02
N GLN A 119 15.08 1.33 -11.58
CA GLN A 119 15.96 0.55 -12.44
C GLN A 119 15.17 -0.29 -13.45
N LYS A 120 14.09 -0.95 -13.02
CA LYS A 120 13.27 -1.78 -13.91
C LYS A 120 12.62 -0.98 -15.05
N SER A 121 12.16 0.23 -14.77
CA SER A 121 11.52 1.08 -15.79
C SER A 121 12.47 1.41 -16.96
N HIS A 122 13.79 1.40 -16.74
CA HIS A 122 14.78 1.56 -17.81
C HIS A 122 14.96 0.32 -18.69
N THR A 123 14.68 -0.88 -18.18
CA THR A 123 15.03 -2.15 -18.83
C THR A 123 13.83 -2.83 -19.50
N GLN A 124 12.63 -2.24 -19.42
CA GLN A 124 11.39 -2.93 -19.78
C GLN A 124 11.17 -3.00 -21.31
N LYS A 125 11.21 -4.22 -21.85
CA LYS A 125 10.65 -4.63 -23.16
C LYS A 125 9.12 -4.48 -23.16
N SER A 126 8.54 -4.28 -24.35
CA SER A 126 7.11 -4.01 -24.62
C SER A 126 6.15 -4.87 -23.78
N GLU A 127 4.97 -4.33 -23.42
CA GLU A 127 3.89 -5.04 -22.70
C GLU A 127 3.51 -6.38 -23.35
N GLU A 128 3.67 -6.50 -24.67
CA GLU A 128 3.46 -7.75 -25.42
C GLU A 128 4.45 -8.85 -25.03
N THR A 129 5.71 -8.51 -24.74
CA THR A 129 6.73 -9.49 -24.34
C THR A 129 6.47 -10.01 -22.91
N LEU A 130 5.87 -9.20 -22.04
CA LEU A 130 5.47 -9.61 -20.69
C LEU A 130 4.29 -10.60 -20.73
N LYS A 131 3.31 -10.38 -21.62
CA LYS A 131 2.21 -11.33 -21.88
C LYS A 131 2.71 -12.66 -22.46
N ALA A 132 3.68 -12.63 -23.38
CA ALA A 132 4.27 -13.85 -23.96
C ALA A 132 5.10 -14.67 -22.95
N ARG A 133 5.85 -13.99 -22.06
CA ARG A 133 6.61 -14.64 -20.97
C ARG A 133 5.71 -15.14 -19.83
N GLN A 134 4.43 -14.75 -19.84
CA GLN A 134 3.43 -15.13 -18.85
C GLN A 134 3.11 -16.64 -18.84
N VAL A 135 3.56 -17.39 -19.86
CA VAL A 135 3.31 -18.82 -20.06
C VAL A 135 4.42 -19.74 -19.50
N SER A 136 5.63 -19.23 -19.22
CA SER A 136 6.74 -20.06 -18.72
C SER A 136 6.84 -20.02 -17.19
N GLY A 137 6.27 -21.03 -16.50
CA GLY A 137 6.56 -21.29 -15.08
C GLY A 137 5.35 -21.36 -14.12
N LEU A 138 4.29 -22.10 -14.47
CA LEU A 138 3.11 -22.31 -13.62
C LEU A 138 3.45 -22.81 -12.19
N TRP A 139 4.40 -23.76 -12.06
CA TRP A 139 4.83 -24.30 -10.77
C TRP A 139 5.61 -23.28 -9.92
N GLN A 140 6.50 -22.51 -10.54
CA GLN A 140 7.26 -21.47 -9.85
C GLN A 140 6.32 -20.39 -9.31
N ARG A 141 5.29 -19.99 -10.07
CA ARG A 141 4.29 -19.02 -9.61
C ARG A 141 3.47 -19.51 -8.43
N PHE A 142 3.09 -20.79 -8.42
CA PHE A 142 2.28 -21.37 -7.35
C PHE A 142 2.99 -21.35 -5.99
N ILE A 143 4.33 -21.39 -5.99
CA ILE A 143 5.15 -21.32 -4.77
C ILE A 143 5.64 -19.89 -4.47
N LEU A 144 6.10 -19.17 -5.50
CA LEU A 144 6.67 -17.83 -5.34
C LEU A 144 5.63 -16.79 -4.93
N ILE A 145 4.39 -16.86 -5.43
CA ILE A 145 3.36 -15.84 -5.13
C ILE A 145 2.97 -15.90 -3.64
N PRO A 146 2.64 -17.08 -3.06
CA PRO A 146 2.35 -17.16 -1.65
C PRO A 146 3.54 -16.80 -0.77
N LEU A 147 4.76 -17.22 -1.13
CA LEU A 147 5.96 -16.92 -0.37
C LEU A 147 6.27 -15.42 -0.37
N ALA A 148 6.13 -14.76 -1.54
CA ALA A 148 6.25 -13.32 -1.66
C ALA A 148 5.17 -12.59 -0.85
N GLY A 149 3.92 -13.05 -0.94
CA GLY A 149 2.81 -12.54 -0.13
C GLY A 149 3.13 -12.61 1.35
N PHE A 150 3.52 -13.78 1.83
CA PHE A 150 3.91 -13.99 3.23
C PHE A 150 5.06 -13.09 3.67
N SER A 151 6.13 -13.02 2.87
CA SER A 151 7.31 -12.21 3.20
C SER A 151 6.98 -10.71 3.25
N VAL A 152 6.24 -10.22 2.26
CA VAL A 152 5.75 -8.83 2.21
C VAL A 152 4.81 -8.55 3.37
N GLY A 153 3.89 -9.47 3.66
CA GLY A 153 3.02 -9.42 4.82
C GLY A 153 3.82 -9.29 6.10
N LEU A 154 4.77 -10.20 6.34
CA LEU A 154 5.61 -10.22 7.54
C LEU A 154 6.33 -8.90 7.74
N VAL A 155 6.96 -8.36 6.69
CA VAL A 155 7.66 -7.07 6.77
C VAL A 155 6.69 -5.91 7.02
N THR A 156 5.57 -5.84 6.30
CA THR A 156 4.60 -4.74 6.45
C THR A 156 3.88 -4.76 7.79
N GLY A 157 3.59 -5.95 8.31
CA GLY A 157 3.06 -6.15 9.67
C GLY A 157 4.09 -5.80 10.73
N PHE A 158 5.35 -6.20 10.54
CA PHE A 158 6.45 -5.85 11.44
C PHE A 158 6.65 -4.33 11.53
N VAL A 159 6.48 -3.61 10.41
CA VAL A 159 6.62 -2.15 10.37
C VAL A 159 5.36 -1.41 10.88
N GLY A 160 4.18 -2.02 10.81
CA GLY A 160 2.95 -1.47 11.41
C GLY A 160 2.27 -0.32 10.64
N ILE A 161 2.66 -0.04 9.39
CA ILE A 161 2.15 1.10 8.59
C ILE A 161 0.88 0.76 7.78
N GLY A 162 0.34 -0.46 7.90
CA GLY A 162 -0.88 -0.84 7.17
C GLY A 162 -0.62 -1.22 5.70
N GLY A 163 0.35 -2.12 5.50
CA GLY A 163 0.27 -3.22 4.52
C GLY A 163 0.60 -2.96 3.05
N GLY A 164 0.22 -1.81 2.49
CA GLY A 164 0.01 -1.76 1.03
C GLY A 164 1.23 -1.50 0.14
N PHE A 165 2.20 -0.72 0.61
CA PHE A 165 3.19 -0.13 -0.31
C PHE A 165 4.15 -1.17 -0.92
N LEU A 166 4.50 -2.23 -0.18
CA LEU A 166 5.37 -3.31 -0.68
C LEU A 166 4.64 -4.32 -1.57
N VAL A 167 3.31 -4.30 -1.58
CA VAL A 167 2.51 -5.19 -2.45
C VAL A 167 2.82 -4.89 -3.91
N ILE A 168 2.94 -3.62 -4.29
CA ILE A 168 3.18 -3.24 -5.69
C ILE A 168 4.55 -3.69 -6.20
N PRO A 169 5.68 -3.39 -5.52
CA PRO A 169 6.98 -3.99 -5.83
C PRO A 169 6.92 -5.50 -5.98
N ALA A 170 6.23 -6.19 -5.09
CA ALA A 170 6.16 -7.64 -5.18
C ALA A 170 5.38 -8.11 -6.41
N LEU A 171 4.20 -7.52 -6.68
CA LEU A 171 3.40 -7.84 -7.86
C LEU A 171 4.16 -7.55 -9.16
N VAL A 172 4.80 -6.39 -9.27
CA VAL A 172 5.51 -5.99 -10.48
C VAL A 172 6.83 -6.73 -10.64
N LEU A 173 7.65 -6.87 -9.61
CA LEU A 173 8.99 -7.44 -9.71
C LEU A 173 8.98 -8.97 -9.68
N LEU A 174 8.23 -9.59 -8.76
CA LEU A 174 8.21 -11.04 -8.56
C LEU A 174 7.17 -11.71 -9.47
N ILE A 175 5.95 -11.18 -9.53
CA ILE A 175 4.86 -11.77 -10.31
C ILE A 175 4.90 -11.31 -11.79
N GLN A 176 5.57 -10.19 -12.06
CA GLN A 176 5.77 -9.63 -13.41
C GLN A 176 4.47 -9.27 -14.12
N ILE A 177 3.45 -8.86 -13.37
CA ILE A 177 2.25 -8.26 -13.96
C ILE A 177 2.48 -6.79 -14.32
N PRO A 178 1.80 -6.24 -15.34
CA PRO A 178 1.90 -4.83 -15.70
C PRO A 178 1.59 -3.91 -14.52
N MET A 179 2.25 -2.75 -14.46
CA MET A 179 2.08 -1.79 -13.35
C MET A 179 0.61 -1.40 -13.13
N LYS A 180 -0.17 -1.17 -14.20
CA LYS A 180 -1.60 -0.84 -14.08
C LYS A 180 -2.39 -1.98 -13.43
N GLU A 181 -2.13 -3.23 -13.82
CA GLU A 181 -2.72 -4.41 -13.17
C GLU A 181 -2.27 -4.55 -11.72
N ALA A 182 -1.00 -4.25 -11.42
CA ALA A 182 -0.47 -4.30 -10.06
C ALA A 182 -1.15 -3.29 -9.14
N ILE A 183 -1.43 -2.07 -9.62
CA ILE A 183 -2.15 -1.04 -8.87
C ILE A 183 -3.53 -1.57 -8.46
N GLY A 184 -4.36 -1.99 -9.42
CA GLY A 184 -5.72 -2.49 -9.14
C GLY A 184 -5.71 -3.74 -8.24
N THR A 185 -4.80 -4.68 -8.51
CA THR A 185 -4.64 -5.90 -7.70
C THR A 185 -4.19 -5.58 -6.27
N SER A 186 -3.29 -4.60 -6.10
CA SER A 186 -2.80 -4.20 -4.77
C SER A 186 -3.91 -3.57 -3.92
N LEU A 187 -4.79 -2.74 -4.50
CA LEU A 187 -5.92 -2.15 -3.78
C LEU A 187 -6.86 -3.23 -3.22
N LEU A 188 -7.03 -4.33 -3.96
CA LEU A 188 -7.83 -5.47 -3.53
C LEU A 188 -7.17 -6.19 -2.35
N VAL A 189 -5.87 -6.47 -2.45
CA VAL A 189 -5.08 -7.06 -1.34
C VAL A 189 -5.13 -6.17 -0.09
N ILE A 190 -4.96 -4.86 -0.26
CA ILE A 190 -4.99 -3.86 0.82
C ILE A 190 -6.36 -3.83 1.49
N SER A 191 -7.44 -3.91 0.72
CA SER A 191 -8.80 -3.94 1.26
C SER A 191 -8.98 -5.12 2.22
N PHE A 192 -8.56 -6.32 1.80
CA PHE A 192 -8.62 -7.51 2.65
C PHE A 192 -7.71 -7.43 3.87
N GLN A 193 -6.47 -6.98 3.70
CA GLN A 193 -5.55 -6.79 4.83
C GLN A 193 -6.08 -5.79 5.85
N SER A 194 -6.68 -4.70 5.39
CA SER A 194 -7.24 -3.66 6.25
C SER A 194 -8.39 -4.17 7.09
N VAL A 195 -9.27 -5.01 6.52
CA VAL A 195 -10.34 -5.68 7.28
C VAL A 195 -9.75 -6.54 8.40
N THR A 196 -8.74 -7.37 8.11
CA THR A 196 -8.09 -8.19 9.15
C THR A 196 -7.34 -7.38 10.18
N GLY A 197 -6.64 -6.32 9.78
CA GLY A 197 -5.91 -5.45 10.68
C GLY A 197 -6.87 -4.70 11.61
N PHE A 198 -7.96 -4.15 11.06
CA PHE A 198 -8.96 -3.43 11.83
C PHE A 198 -9.68 -4.35 12.84
N TRP A 199 -9.96 -5.60 12.46
CA TRP A 199 -10.52 -6.60 13.36
C TRP A 199 -9.64 -6.86 14.60
N GLY A 200 -8.32 -6.90 14.42
CA GLY A 200 -7.37 -7.06 15.53
C GLY A 200 -7.40 -5.90 16.53
N TYR A 201 -7.74 -4.70 16.07
CA TYR A 201 -7.84 -3.50 16.90
C TYR A 201 -9.20 -3.31 17.56
N LEU A 202 -10.26 -3.91 17.00
CA LEU A 202 -11.62 -3.85 17.55
C LEU A 202 -11.70 -4.43 18.97
N SER A 203 -10.87 -5.43 19.27
CA SER A 203 -10.77 -6.06 20.59
C SER A 203 -10.08 -5.20 21.66
N SER A 204 -9.46 -4.07 21.29
CA SER A 204 -8.57 -3.30 22.16
C SER A 204 -9.18 -2.02 22.76
N GLN A 205 -10.50 -1.79 22.63
CA GLN A 205 -11.22 -0.60 23.15
C GLN A 205 -10.53 0.75 22.86
N ILE A 206 -9.92 0.89 21.68
CA ILE A 206 -9.18 2.10 21.31
C ILE A 206 -10.17 3.22 20.97
N PRO A 207 -9.96 4.47 21.44
CA PRO A 207 -10.80 5.59 21.05
C PRO A 207 -10.65 5.87 19.56
N ILE A 208 -11.74 5.72 18.79
CA ILE A 208 -11.80 6.02 17.35
C ILE A 208 -12.73 7.22 17.15
N ASN A 209 -12.21 8.28 16.54
CA ASN A 209 -13.02 9.43 16.15
C ASN A 209 -13.75 9.12 14.82
N LEU A 210 -14.93 8.50 14.92
CA LEU A 210 -15.75 8.13 13.77
C LEU A 210 -16.06 9.32 12.82
N PRO A 211 -16.42 10.51 13.32
CA PRO A 211 -16.60 11.69 12.47
C PRO A 211 -15.37 12.01 11.62
N LEU A 212 -14.17 11.95 12.22
CA LEU A 212 -12.92 12.19 11.50
C LEU A 212 -12.69 11.12 10.43
N VAL A 213 -12.84 9.84 10.77
CA VAL A 213 -12.70 8.72 9.84
C VAL A 213 -13.65 8.87 8.64
N PHE A 214 -14.93 9.15 8.88
CA PHE A 214 -15.90 9.31 7.82
C PHE A 214 -15.56 10.49 6.90
N SER A 215 -15.19 11.64 7.47
CA SER A 215 -14.80 12.82 6.71
C SER A 215 -13.56 12.56 5.84
N PHE A 216 -12.58 11.81 6.36
CA PHE A 216 -11.38 11.41 5.63
C PHE A 216 -11.68 10.40 4.53
N ILE A 217 -12.59 9.44 4.77
CA ILE A 217 -13.04 8.51 3.73
C ILE A 217 -13.67 9.28 2.58
N VAL A 218 -14.57 10.23 2.84
CA VAL A 218 -15.20 11.04 1.79
C VAL A 218 -14.15 11.84 1.00
N ALA A 219 -13.26 12.55 1.70
CA ALA A 219 -12.19 13.33 1.07
C ALA A 219 -11.25 12.44 0.23
N ALA A 220 -10.72 11.37 0.81
CA ALA A 220 -9.84 10.44 0.11
C ALA A 220 -10.54 9.68 -1.03
N SER A 221 -11.86 9.46 -0.94
CA SER A 221 -12.64 8.85 -2.01
C SER A 221 -12.69 9.72 -3.26
N THR A 222 -12.85 11.05 -3.09
CA THR A 222 -12.75 11.96 -4.25
C THR A 222 -11.36 11.92 -4.88
N GLY A 223 -10.32 11.87 -4.04
CA GLY A 223 -8.93 11.69 -4.47
C GLY A 223 -8.73 10.40 -5.26
N ILE A 224 -9.16 9.25 -4.73
CA ILE A 224 -8.89 7.95 -5.38
C ILE A 224 -9.64 7.77 -6.69
N ILE A 225 -10.85 8.33 -6.81
CA ILE A 225 -11.60 8.29 -8.06
C ILE A 225 -10.85 9.09 -9.13
N LEU A 226 -10.41 10.31 -8.80
CA LEU A 226 -9.60 11.15 -9.70
C LEU A 226 -8.26 10.48 -10.03
N GLY A 227 -7.58 9.95 -9.02
CA GLY A 227 -6.29 9.27 -9.19
C GLY A 227 -6.41 8.05 -10.09
N SER A 228 -7.42 7.20 -9.87
CA SER A 228 -7.68 6.01 -10.69
C SER A 228 -8.05 6.37 -12.13
N TYR A 229 -8.80 7.47 -12.31
CA TYR A 229 -9.10 8.03 -13.62
C TYR A 229 -7.85 8.60 -14.32
N LEU A 230 -6.88 9.15 -13.59
CA LEU A 230 -5.63 9.64 -14.19
C LEU A 230 -4.69 8.48 -14.58
N THR A 231 -4.70 7.37 -13.84
CA THR A 231 -3.84 6.19 -14.08
C THR A 231 -4.00 5.62 -15.48
N GLN A 232 -5.20 5.67 -16.07
CA GLN A 232 -5.43 5.18 -17.44
C GLN A 232 -4.68 6.01 -18.50
N PHE A 233 -4.47 7.31 -18.27
CA PHE A 233 -3.77 8.19 -19.21
C PHE A 233 -2.25 8.15 -19.06
N VAL A 234 -1.74 7.74 -17.90
CA VAL A 234 -0.29 7.68 -17.64
C VAL A 234 0.28 6.33 -18.14
N PRO A 235 1.37 6.33 -18.91
CA PRO A 235 2.06 5.10 -19.30
C PRO A 235 2.58 4.32 -18.08
N GLY A 236 2.51 2.98 -18.12
CA GLY A 236 2.95 2.11 -17.02
C GLY A 236 4.39 2.39 -16.56
N LYS A 237 5.30 2.66 -17.50
CA LYS A 237 6.70 3.02 -17.20
C LYS A 237 6.85 4.28 -16.35
N GLN A 238 5.99 5.29 -16.60
CA GLN A 238 6.00 6.53 -15.83
C GLN A 238 5.40 6.31 -14.44
N LEU A 239 4.38 5.45 -14.32
CA LEU A 239 3.84 5.04 -13.02
C LEU A 239 4.87 4.28 -12.19
N GLU A 240 5.65 3.37 -12.78
CA GLU A 240 6.74 2.65 -12.11
C GLU A 240 7.81 3.63 -11.58
N LYS A 241 8.28 4.56 -12.42
CA LYS A 241 9.25 5.60 -12.00
C LYS A 241 8.67 6.52 -10.94
N GLY A 242 7.44 7.00 -11.14
CA GLY A 242 6.75 7.90 -10.22
C GLY A 242 6.60 7.26 -8.83
N PHE A 243 6.17 6.01 -8.78
CA PHE A 243 6.10 5.25 -7.54
C PHE A 243 7.48 5.08 -6.89
N GLY A 244 8.52 4.76 -7.66
CA GLY A 244 9.88 4.65 -7.15
C GLY A 244 10.41 5.97 -6.53
N TYR A 245 10.27 7.09 -7.23
CA TYR A 245 10.64 8.41 -6.69
C TYR A 245 9.80 8.81 -5.48
N PHE A 246 8.51 8.48 -5.48
CA PHE A 246 7.63 8.72 -4.36
C PHE A 246 8.07 7.96 -3.10
N LEU A 247 8.41 6.68 -3.22
CA LEU A 247 8.96 5.91 -2.10
C LEU A 247 10.28 6.51 -1.58
N LEU A 248 11.16 6.96 -2.48
CA LEU A 248 12.41 7.60 -2.09
C LEU A 248 12.18 8.89 -1.31
N ALA A 249 11.26 9.74 -1.79
CA ALA A 249 10.93 11.00 -1.15
C ALA A 249 10.40 10.78 0.27
N ILE A 250 9.53 9.79 0.47
CA ILE A 250 9.03 9.45 1.80
C ILE A 250 10.13 8.88 2.68
N ALA A 251 10.97 7.97 2.16
CA ALA A 251 12.08 7.40 2.92
C ALA A 251 13.02 8.50 3.43
N VAL A 252 13.39 9.46 2.58
CA VAL A 252 14.21 10.63 2.95
C VAL A 252 13.49 11.49 3.99
N PHE A 253 12.20 11.79 3.79
CA PHE A 253 11.42 12.59 4.73
C PHE A 253 11.39 11.97 6.13
N ILE A 254 11.20 10.65 6.21
CA ILE A 254 11.20 9.92 7.48
C ILE A 254 12.56 10.05 8.15
N VAL A 255 13.67 9.80 7.44
CA VAL A 255 15.03 9.89 7.99
C VAL A 255 15.34 11.29 8.51
N VAL A 256 14.90 12.34 7.81
CA VAL A 256 15.16 13.74 8.23
C VAL A 256 14.33 14.12 9.46
N LYS A 257 13.15 13.55 9.63
CA LYS A 257 12.23 13.89 10.73
C LYS A 257 12.38 13.00 11.98
N SER A 258 13.06 11.87 11.86
CA SER A 258 13.28 10.89 12.94
C SER A 258 14.50 11.24 13.78
#